data_AF-A0A2M8NR16-F1
#
_entry.id   AF-A0A2M8NR16-F1
#
_cell.length_a   1.000
_cell.length_b   1.000
_cell.length_c   1.000
_cell.angle_alpha   90.00
_cell.angle_beta   90.00
_cell.angle_gamma   90.00
#
_symmetry.space_group_name_H-M   'P 1'
#
loop_
_entity.id
_entity.type
_entity.pdbx_description
1 polymer ?
#
loop_
_entity_poly.entity_id
_entity_poly.type
_entity_poly.pdbx_seq_one_letter_code
_entity_poly.pdbx_strand_id
1 'polypeptide(L)' 'MKAILYDQPGDPDVMYYGDAPDPVPGEGELLVRIRAAGVNRAELLQRQ' A
#
# COMPACT_ATOMS: atom_id res chain seq x y z
N MET A 1 -2.55 3.25 10.23
CA MET A 1 -3.16 2.05 9.60
C MET A 1 -2.12 0.99 9.29
N LYS A 2 -2.54 -0.26 9.14
CA LYS A 2 -1.67 -1.33 8.61
C LYS A 2 -1.60 -1.29 7.08
N ALA A 3 -0.42 -1.53 6.52
CA ALA A 3 -0.18 -1.50 5.08
C ALA A 3 0.92 -2.50 4.65
N ILE A 4 0.99 -2.77 3.34
CA ILE A 4 2.17 -3.39 2.72
C ILE A 4 3.14 -2.28 2.35
N LEU A 5 4.35 -2.34 2.88
CA LEU A 5 5.41 -1.34 2.75
C LEU A 5 6.67 -1.96 2.16
N TYR A 6 7.55 -1.14 1.60
CA TYR A 6 8.90 -1.51 1.17
C TYR A 6 9.78 -0.26 1.22
N ASP A 7 11.05 -0.42 1.64
CA ASP A 7 11.96 0.72 1.84
C ASP A 7 12.88 0.97 0.65
N GLN A 8 12.96 -0.01 -0.26
CA GLN A 8 13.77 0.04 -1.47
C GLN A 8 13.13 -0.78 -2.57
N PRO A 9 13.35 -0.43 -3.86
CA PRO A 9 12.98 -1.28 -4.97
C PRO A 9 13.66 -2.65 -4.87
N GLY A 10 13.01 -3.69 -5.38
CA GLY A 10 13.52 -5.07 -5.33
C GLY A 10 12.40 -6.09 -5.39
N ASP A 11 12.76 -7.38 -5.39
CA ASP A 11 11.86 -8.55 -5.48
C ASP A 11 10.73 -8.58 -4.44
N PRO A 12 9.68 -9.44 -4.57
CA PRO A 12 8.53 -9.38 -3.67
C PRO A 12 8.89 -9.46 -2.18
N ASP A 13 10.02 -10.09 -1.87
CA ASP A 13 10.54 -10.29 -0.52
C ASP A 13 10.96 -8.98 0.17
N VAL A 14 11.10 -7.86 -0.57
CA VAL A 14 11.34 -6.54 0.05
C VAL A 14 10.07 -5.96 0.68
N MET A 15 8.89 -6.53 0.38
CA MET A 15 7.62 -6.05 0.92
C MET A 15 7.37 -6.65 2.31
N TYR A 16 6.91 -5.82 3.23
CA TYR A 16 6.57 -6.22 4.59
C TYR A 16 5.26 -5.62 5.06
N TYR A 17 4.58 -6.31 5.99
CA TYR A 17 3.37 -5.82 6.62
C TYR A 17 3.73 -4.92 7.81
N GLY A 18 3.42 -3.63 7.71
CA GLY A 18 3.85 -2.61 8.67
C GLY A 18 2.76 -1.61 9.03
N ASP A 19 3.13 -0.63 9.84
CA ASP A 19 2.28 0.51 10.20
C ASP A 19 2.65 1.75 9.37
N ALA A 20 1.63 2.44 8.90
CA ALA A 20 1.72 3.73 8.21
C ALA A 20 0.77 4.74 8.85
N PRO A 21 0.98 6.06 8.69
CA PRO A 21 0.02 7.06 9.13
C PRO A 21 -1.37 6.84 8.50
N ASP A 22 -2.43 7.20 9.22
CA ASP A 22 -3.76 7.23 8.61
C ASP A 22 -3.84 8.39 7.60
N PRO A 23 -4.34 8.16 6.37
CA PRO A 23 -4.43 9.21 5.37
C PRO A 23 -5.52 10.22 5.74
N VAL A 24 -5.27 11.49 5.43
CA VAL A 24 -6.23 12.59 5.61
C VAL A 24 -6.74 13.01 4.23
N PRO A 25 -8.04 12.85 3.93
CA PRO A 25 -8.58 13.20 2.62
C PRO A 25 -8.59 14.72 2.41
N GLY A 26 -8.28 15.15 1.18
CA GLY A 26 -8.42 16.53 0.73
C GLY A 26 -9.85 16.87 0.31
N GLU A 27 -10.03 18.06 -0.28
CA GLU A 27 -11.33 18.48 -0.81
C GLU A 27 -11.76 17.58 -1.97
N GLY A 28 -12.96 17.00 -1.88
CA GLY A 28 -13.52 16.10 -2.89
C GLY A 28 -13.06 14.64 -2.79
N GLU A 29 -12.18 14.30 -1.85
CA GLU A 29 -11.70 12.93 -1.65
C GLU A 29 -12.49 12.19 -0.56
N LEU A 30 -12.49 10.86 -0.63
CA LEU A 30 -13.10 9.99 0.39
C LEU A 30 -12.04 9.14 1.07
N LEU A 31 -12.13 9.03 2.40
CA LEU A 31 -11.37 8.07 3.16
C LEU A 31 -12.16 6.75 3.29
N VAL A 32 -11.61 5.67 2.73
CA VAL A 32 -12.26 4.35 2.71
C VAL A 32 -11.55 3.39 3.65
N ARG A 33 -12.30 2.76 4.56
CA ARG A 33 -11.78 1.67 5.39
C ARG A 33 -11.76 0.36 4.59
N ILE A 34 -10.57 -0.11 4.24
CA ILE A 34 -10.35 -1.35 3.49
C ILE A 34 -10.76 -2.58 4.31
N ARG A 35 -11.56 -3.47 3.71
CA ARG A 35 -11.93 -4.79 4.28
C ARG A 35 -11.32 -5.96 3.51
N ALA A 36 -11.04 -5.76 2.23
CA ALA A 36 -10.33 -6.67 1.34
C ALA A 36 -9.62 -5.84 0.27
N ALA A 37 -8.49 -6.34 -0.22
CA ALA A 37 -7.74 -5.77 -1.33
C ALA A 37 -7.55 -6.86 -2.41
N GLY A 38 -7.65 -6.46 -3.68
CA GLY A 38 -7.28 -7.34 -4.79
C GLY A 38 -5.76 -7.37 -4.96
N VAL A 39 -5.23 -8.52 -5.38
CA VAL A 39 -3.81 -8.67 -5.75
C VAL A 39 -3.76 -8.84 -7.26
N ASN A 40 -3.01 -7.97 -7.94
CA ASN A 40 -2.82 -8.05 -9.38
C ASN A 40 -1.34 -8.23 -9.74
N ARG A 41 -1.04 -8.24 -11.04
CA ARG A 41 0.34 -8.32 -11.54
C ARG A 41 1.09 -6.98 -11.47
N ALA A 42 0.35 -5.86 -11.46
CA ALA A 42 0.92 -4.52 -11.55
C ALA A 42 1.73 -4.12 -10.31
N GLU A 43 1.45 -4.75 -9.18
CA GLU A 43 2.08 -4.54 -7.88
C GLU A 43 3.55 -4.96 -7.91
N LEU A 44 3.93 -5.93 -8.76
CA LEU A 44 5.33 -6.28 -8.99
C LEU A 44 6.10 -5.17 -9.72
N LEU A 45 5.41 -4.33 -10.51
CA LEU A 45 6.00 -3.21 -11.24
C LEU A 45 6.14 -1.95 -10.38
N GLN A 46 5.29 -1.78 -9.36
CA GLN A 46 5.33 -0.59 -8.49
C GLN A 46 6.58 -0.53 -7.60
N ARG A 47 7.25 -1.66 -7.39
CA ARG A 47 8.45 -1.80 -6.56
C ARG A 47 9.75 -1.96 -7.37
N GLN A 48 9.72 -1.69 -8.68
CA GLN A 48 10.90 -1.67 -9.58
C GLN A 48 11.26 -0.23 -9.89
#